data_AF-A0A5N6YJU4-F1
#
_entry.id   AF-A0A5N6YJU4-F1
#
_cell.length_a   1.000
_cell.length_b   1.000
_cell.length_c   1.000
_cell.angle_alpha   90.00
_cell.angle_beta   90.00
_cell.angle_gamma   90.00
#
_symmetry.space_group_name_H-M   'P 1'
#
loop_
_entity.id
_entity.type
_entity.pdbx_description
1 polymer ?
#
loop_
_entity_poly.entity_id
_entity_poly.type
_entity_poly.pdbx_seq_one_letter_code
_entity_poly.pdbx_strand_id
1 'polypeptide(L)'
;MAQLPYRGSIPTAPSKGLTVEEMLKKYPKGNVEKAIYRLDYVSQRNRMIKSYEDMIDSGHNVELATKALDMYLESTPSEPPIDPDEPADLDPDVLWRIKCLKYIYHGRPVVRPESILDLDFESVDPDCMVNLNAILNAYRSGNLRVVAGEASVWFAGHLVIGPLPNNKLSNYEIIHKVSEWREKYGPGRAWEENPTARRRQRKFQGIMPAVDDNWTHIVS
;
A
#
# COMPACT_ATOMS: atom_id res chain seq x y z
N MET A 1 15.03 22.92 -33.53
CA MET A 1 14.99 22.10 -32.31
C MET A 1 14.90 20.64 -32.74
N ALA A 2 15.95 19.85 -32.52
CA ALA A 2 16.01 18.46 -32.95
C ALA A 2 15.44 17.54 -31.84
N GLN A 3 14.45 16.71 -32.18
CA GLN A 3 13.95 15.65 -31.31
C GLN A 3 14.96 14.49 -31.31
N LEU A 4 15.39 14.06 -30.12
CA LEU A 4 16.20 12.86 -29.94
C LEU A 4 15.31 11.60 -30.04
N PRO A 5 15.77 10.52 -30.69
CA PRO A 5 14.99 9.30 -30.81
C PRO A 5 14.92 8.53 -29.48
N TYR A 6 13.71 8.09 -29.15
CA TYR A 6 13.40 7.24 -28.00
C TYR A 6 14.09 5.88 -28.19
N ARG A 7 15.08 5.56 -27.33
CA ARG A 7 15.64 4.20 -27.25
C ARG A 7 14.58 3.29 -26.63
N GLY A 8 13.91 2.51 -27.45
CA GLY A 8 13.12 1.37 -26.98
C GLY A 8 14.02 0.40 -26.21
N SER A 9 13.79 0.27 -24.92
CA SER A 9 14.39 -0.76 -24.08
C SER A 9 13.81 -2.12 -24.48
N ILE A 10 14.68 -3.06 -24.81
CA ILE A 10 14.34 -4.46 -25.07
C ILE A 10 13.73 -5.05 -23.77
N PRO A 11 12.65 -5.85 -23.83
CA PRO A 11 12.08 -6.47 -22.65
C PRO A 11 13.07 -7.50 -22.10
N THR A 12 13.75 -7.16 -21.00
CA THR A 12 14.50 -8.13 -20.21
C THR A 12 13.52 -9.15 -19.66
N ALA A 13 13.79 -10.45 -19.89
CA ALA A 13 13.00 -11.53 -19.32
C ALA A 13 12.83 -11.29 -17.81
N PRO A 14 11.61 -11.43 -17.25
CA PRO A 14 11.37 -11.13 -15.84
C PRO A 14 12.26 -12.02 -14.99
N SER A 15 13.04 -11.42 -14.09
CA SER A 15 13.70 -12.17 -13.02
C SER A 15 12.61 -12.98 -12.32
N LYS A 16 12.87 -14.26 -12.03
CA LYS A 16 11.94 -15.09 -11.23
C LYS A 16 11.94 -14.56 -9.79
N GLY A 17 11.28 -13.43 -9.56
CA GLY A 17 10.96 -12.95 -8.23
C GLY A 17 10.00 -13.90 -7.54
N LEU A 18 9.92 -13.83 -6.22
CA LEU A 18 9.00 -14.64 -5.42
C LEU A 18 7.64 -13.93 -5.31
N THR A 19 6.54 -14.67 -5.34
CA THR A 19 5.21 -14.12 -5.02
C THR A 19 5.08 -13.82 -3.51
N VAL A 20 3.98 -13.18 -3.11
CA VAL A 20 3.68 -12.94 -1.69
C VAL A 20 3.63 -14.25 -0.89
N GLU A 21 2.97 -15.27 -1.43
CA GLU A 21 2.78 -16.57 -0.78
C GLU A 21 4.11 -17.30 -0.63
N GLU A 22 4.94 -17.29 -1.67
CA GLU A 22 6.28 -17.88 -1.65
C GLU A 22 7.18 -17.17 -0.64
N MET A 23 7.12 -15.83 -0.58
CA MET A 23 7.87 -15.06 0.42
C MET A 23 7.39 -15.33 1.84
N LEU A 24 6.08 -15.42 2.08
CA LEU A 24 5.52 -15.73 3.40
C LEU A 24 5.87 -17.15 3.87
N LYS A 25 6.08 -18.09 2.94
CA LYS A 25 6.57 -19.43 3.25
C LYS A 25 8.05 -19.43 3.63
N LYS A 26 8.85 -18.55 3.02
CA LYS A 26 10.32 -18.54 3.17
C LYS A 26 10.82 -17.61 4.28
N TYR A 27 10.20 -16.45 4.47
CA TYR A 27 10.68 -15.39 5.35
C TYR A 27 9.65 -15.05 6.44
N PRO A 28 10.08 -14.51 7.60
CA PRO A 28 9.18 -14.03 8.62
C PRO A 28 8.22 -12.96 8.06
N LYS A 29 6.92 -13.06 8.42
CA LYS A 29 5.86 -12.12 7.97
C LYS A 29 6.27 -10.65 8.07
N GLY A 30 6.82 -10.25 9.22
CA GLY A 30 7.24 -8.87 9.45
C GLY A 30 8.35 -8.36 8.51
N ASN A 31 9.16 -9.25 7.94
CA ASN A 31 10.17 -8.89 6.94
C ASN A 31 9.58 -8.84 5.52
N VAL A 32 8.63 -9.72 5.20
CA VAL A 32 7.85 -9.64 3.95
C VAL A 32 7.04 -8.34 3.91
N GLU A 33 6.38 -7.98 5.02
CA GLU A 33 5.66 -6.71 5.15
C GLU A 33 6.56 -5.49 4.96
N LYS A 34 7.80 -5.52 5.47
CA LYS A 34 8.78 -4.45 5.21
C LYS A 34 9.13 -4.36 3.72
N ALA A 35 9.24 -5.50 3.04
CA ALA A 35 9.53 -5.55 1.60
C ALA A 35 8.37 -5.00 0.76
N ILE A 36 7.13 -5.22 1.21
CA ILE A 36 5.92 -4.71 0.53
C ILE A 36 5.70 -3.22 0.80
N TYR A 37 5.69 -2.81 2.08
CA TYR A 37 5.24 -1.46 2.47
C TYR A 37 6.29 -0.36 2.32
N ARG A 38 7.57 -0.68 2.08
CA ARG A 38 8.62 0.33 1.90
C ARG A 38 8.83 0.61 0.41
N LEU A 39 8.58 1.85 0.01
CA LEU A 39 8.77 2.30 -1.38
C LEU A 39 10.22 2.09 -1.86
N ASP A 40 11.21 2.47 -1.05
CA ASP A 40 12.65 2.33 -1.33
C ASP A 40 13.28 1.11 -0.64
N TYR A 41 12.53 0.00 -0.50
CA TYR A 41 12.96 -1.19 0.26
C TYR A 41 14.38 -1.65 -0.08
N VAL A 42 14.67 -1.85 -1.37
CA VAL A 42 15.98 -2.36 -1.85
C VAL A 42 17.11 -1.42 -1.44
N SER A 43 16.92 -0.11 -1.63
CA SER A 43 17.91 0.89 -1.23
C SER A 43 18.12 0.94 0.28
N GLN A 44 17.07 0.73 1.09
CA GLN A 44 17.22 0.65 2.55
C GLN A 44 17.92 -0.63 3.00
N ARG A 45 17.58 -1.77 2.39
CA ARG A 45 18.22 -3.06 2.65
C ARG A 45 19.72 -2.99 2.35
N ASN A 46 20.10 -2.46 1.18
CA ASN A 46 21.50 -2.33 0.77
C ASN A 46 22.28 -1.37 1.68
N ARG A 47 21.65 -0.30 2.17
CA ARG A 47 22.26 0.59 3.18
C ARG A 47 22.55 -0.15 4.50
N MET A 48 21.64 -1.03 4.93
CA MET A 48 21.85 -1.83 6.13
C MET A 48 22.98 -2.86 5.95
N ILE A 49 23.01 -3.55 4.80
CA ILE A 49 24.08 -4.48 4.45
C ILE A 49 25.43 -3.77 4.46
N LYS A 50 25.52 -2.64 3.76
CA LYS A 50 26.73 -1.84 3.72
C LYS A 50 27.18 -1.39 5.10
N SER A 51 26.25 -1.02 5.98
CA SER A 51 26.59 -0.66 7.35
C SER A 51 27.23 -1.81 8.14
N TYR A 52 26.85 -3.07 7.88
CA TYR A 52 27.51 -4.22 8.51
C TYR A 52 28.87 -4.50 7.87
N GLU A 53 28.97 -4.41 6.54
CA GLU A 53 30.23 -4.54 5.80
C GLU A 53 31.26 -3.52 6.30
N ASP A 54 30.86 -2.25 6.44
CA ASP A 54 31.72 -1.18 6.96
C ASP A 54 32.19 -1.45 8.42
N MET A 55 31.36 -2.08 9.26
CA MET A 55 31.76 -2.48 10.63
C MET A 55 32.78 -3.62 10.62
N ILE A 56 32.60 -4.60 9.73
CA ILE A 56 33.51 -5.73 9.54
C ILE A 56 34.87 -5.22 9.04
N ASP A 57 34.86 -4.40 8.00
CA ASP A 57 36.08 -3.88 7.36
C ASP A 57 36.89 -2.98 8.30
N SER A 58 36.20 -2.22 9.16
CA SER A 58 36.84 -1.36 10.17
C SER A 58 37.30 -2.10 11.43
N GLY A 59 37.07 -3.41 11.53
CA GLY A 59 37.49 -4.23 12.67
C GLY A 59 36.63 -4.07 13.93
N HIS A 60 35.46 -3.42 13.84
CA HIS A 60 34.59 -3.18 15.00
C HIS A 60 33.62 -4.34 15.21
N ASN A 61 33.77 -5.08 16.31
CA ASN A 61 32.89 -6.19 16.69
C ASN A 61 32.66 -7.20 15.54
N VAL A 62 33.72 -7.53 14.80
CA VAL A 62 33.66 -8.28 13.53
C VAL A 62 32.79 -9.53 13.62
N GLU A 63 32.98 -10.37 14.64
CA GLU A 63 32.21 -11.61 14.80
C GLU A 63 30.70 -11.35 14.94
N LEU A 64 30.32 -10.35 15.74
CA LEU A 64 28.92 -9.96 15.94
C LEU A 64 28.33 -9.36 14.66
N ALA A 65 29.09 -8.52 13.95
CA ALA A 65 28.66 -7.88 12.71
C ALA A 65 28.45 -8.91 11.59
N THR A 66 29.37 -9.85 11.41
CA THR A 66 29.23 -10.96 10.44
C THR A 66 27.98 -11.79 10.74
N LYS A 67 27.81 -12.21 12.00
CA LYS A 67 26.63 -12.98 12.41
C LYS A 67 25.32 -12.21 12.19
N ALA A 68 25.30 -10.91 12.50
CA ALA A 68 24.14 -10.06 12.28
C ALA A 68 23.82 -9.89 10.79
N LEU A 69 24.85 -9.74 9.94
CA LEU A 69 24.70 -9.67 8.49
C LEU A 69 24.12 -10.97 7.93
N ASP A 70 24.67 -12.13 8.30
CA ASP A 70 24.18 -13.44 7.84
C ASP A 70 22.71 -13.63 8.24
N MET A 71 22.38 -13.41 9.51
CA MET A 71 20.98 -13.48 9.99
C MET A 71 20.07 -12.49 9.25
N TYR A 72 20.56 -11.29 8.92
CA TYR A 72 19.80 -10.31 8.18
C TYR A 72 19.55 -10.74 6.73
N LEU A 73 20.57 -11.27 6.05
CA LEU A 73 20.45 -11.78 4.68
C LEU A 73 19.51 -12.98 4.59
N GLU A 74 19.58 -13.90 5.55
CA GLU A 74 18.72 -15.09 5.60
C GLU A 74 17.26 -14.74 5.89
N SER A 75 17.01 -13.76 6.76
CA SER A 75 15.67 -13.43 7.22
C SER A 75 14.96 -12.35 6.38
N THR A 76 15.67 -11.66 5.46
CA THR A 76 15.09 -10.60 4.65
C THR A 76 15.07 -10.93 3.16
N PRO A 77 13.93 -10.73 2.48
CA PRO A 77 13.88 -10.80 1.02
C PRO A 77 14.92 -9.88 0.36
N SER A 78 15.53 -10.29 -0.74
CA SER A 78 16.42 -9.40 -1.52
C SER A 78 15.64 -8.29 -2.24
N GLU A 79 14.44 -8.64 -2.71
CA GLU A 79 13.55 -7.82 -3.52
C GLU A 79 12.13 -7.86 -2.94
N PRO A 80 11.26 -6.90 -3.27
CA PRO A 80 9.83 -7.00 -2.96
C PRO A 80 9.17 -8.13 -3.74
N PRO A 81 8.03 -8.70 -3.29
CA PRO A 81 7.37 -9.77 -4.01
C PRO A 81 6.86 -9.29 -5.36
N ILE A 82 6.86 -10.17 -6.36
CA ILE A 82 6.28 -9.90 -7.67
C ILE A 82 4.79 -10.19 -7.67
N ASP A 83 4.06 -9.49 -8.53
CA ASP A 83 2.65 -9.72 -8.81
C ASP A 83 2.52 -10.02 -10.30
N PRO A 84 2.33 -11.28 -10.70
CA PRO A 84 2.31 -11.67 -12.11
C PRO A 84 1.09 -11.13 -12.86
N ASP A 85 0.05 -10.68 -12.14
CA ASP A 85 -1.19 -10.17 -12.73
C ASP A 85 -1.10 -8.67 -13.06
N GLU A 86 -0.07 -7.96 -12.60
CA GLU A 86 0.09 -6.53 -12.85
C GLU A 86 0.97 -6.25 -14.08
N PRO A 87 0.62 -5.25 -14.92
CA PRO A 87 1.44 -4.86 -16.06
C PRO A 87 2.83 -4.37 -15.64
N ALA A 88 3.87 -4.89 -16.28
CA ALA A 88 5.27 -4.57 -15.95
C ALA A 88 5.70 -3.15 -16.36
N ASP A 89 4.90 -2.47 -17.19
CA ASP A 89 5.16 -1.12 -17.71
C ASP A 89 4.57 0.01 -16.85
N LEU A 90 3.88 -0.32 -15.76
CA LEU A 90 3.39 0.67 -14.80
C LEU A 90 4.55 1.38 -14.09
N ASP A 91 4.29 2.63 -13.69
CA ASP A 91 5.22 3.40 -12.88
C ASP A 91 5.61 2.63 -11.60
N PRO A 92 6.90 2.58 -11.21
CA PRO A 92 7.35 1.80 -10.05
C PRO A 92 6.63 2.16 -8.74
N ASP A 93 6.30 3.43 -8.52
CA ASP A 93 5.61 3.87 -7.31
C ASP A 93 4.14 3.40 -7.36
N VAL A 94 3.53 3.41 -8.53
CA VAL A 94 2.18 2.85 -8.75
C VAL A 94 2.15 1.35 -8.50
N LEU A 95 3.11 0.59 -9.04
CA LEU A 95 3.25 -0.85 -8.79
C LEU A 95 3.42 -1.16 -7.30
N TRP A 96 4.27 -0.37 -6.62
CA TRP A 96 4.43 -0.48 -5.17
C TRP A 96 3.11 -0.26 -4.43
N ARG A 97 2.33 0.76 -4.81
CA ARG A 97 1.07 1.06 -4.13
C ARG A 97 0.00 0.01 -4.37
N ILE A 98 -0.14 -0.48 -5.61
CA ILE A 98 -1.04 -1.59 -5.95
C ILE A 98 -0.74 -2.82 -5.08
N LYS A 99 0.54 -3.16 -4.95
CA LYS A 99 1.00 -4.28 -4.12
C LYS A 99 0.64 -4.09 -2.64
N CYS A 100 0.82 -2.89 -2.10
CA CYS A 100 0.38 -2.56 -0.74
C CYS A 100 -1.13 -2.77 -0.57
N LEU A 101 -1.93 -2.26 -1.51
CA LEU A 101 -3.39 -2.33 -1.45
C LEU A 101 -3.91 -3.77 -1.53
N LYS A 102 -3.38 -4.58 -2.45
CA LYS A 102 -3.70 -6.02 -2.52
C LYS A 102 -3.30 -6.76 -1.25
N TYR A 103 -2.13 -6.46 -0.70
CA TYR A 103 -1.61 -7.15 0.48
C TYR A 103 -2.41 -6.85 1.75
N ILE A 104 -2.92 -5.63 1.93
CA ILE A 104 -3.72 -5.25 3.13
C ILE A 104 -4.88 -6.24 3.36
N TYR A 105 -5.50 -6.71 2.28
CA TYR A 105 -6.65 -7.63 2.33
C TYR A 105 -6.32 -9.06 1.93
N HIS A 106 -5.04 -9.37 1.72
CA HIS A 106 -4.61 -10.70 1.27
C HIS A 106 -5.02 -11.78 2.27
N GLY A 107 -5.71 -12.82 1.78
CA GLY A 107 -6.15 -13.98 2.56
C GLY A 107 -7.29 -13.71 3.54
N ARG A 108 -7.92 -12.52 3.50
CA ARG A 108 -9.02 -12.17 4.40
C ARG A 108 -10.38 -12.50 3.76
N PRO A 109 -11.31 -13.15 4.48
CA PRO A 109 -12.65 -13.38 3.98
C PRO A 109 -13.43 -12.05 3.82
N VAL A 110 -14.21 -11.96 2.74
CA VAL A 110 -15.14 -10.85 2.53
C VAL A 110 -16.45 -11.17 3.22
N VAL A 111 -16.76 -10.44 4.29
CA VAL A 111 -17.94 -10.66 5.14
C VAL A 111 -18.61 -9.32 5.38
N ARG A 112 -19.92 -9.23 5.12
CA ARG A 112 -20.70 -8.05 5.48
C ARG A 112 -20.98 -8.13 6.99
N PRO A 113 -20.44 -7.22 7.81
CA PRO A 113 -20.75 -7.24 9.23
C PRO A 113 -22.21 -6.77 9.44
N GLU A 114 -22.88 -7.32 10.45
CA GLU A 114 -24.25 -6.88 10.81
C GLU A 114 -24.24 -5.46 11.42
N SER A 115 -23.15 -5.11 12.11
CA SER A 115 -22.87 -3.77 12.63
C SER A 115 -21.44 -3.34 12.33
N ILE A 116 -21.20 -2.04 12.17
CA ILE A 116 -19.83 -1.48 12.08
C ILE A 116 -18.98 -1.84 13.32
N LEU A 117 -19.62 -1.99 14.48
CA LEU A 117 -18.93 -2.37 15.72
C LEU A 117 -18.46 -3.82 15.70
N ASP A 118 -19.02 -4.64 14.82
CA ASP A 118 -18.68 -6.05 14.62
C ASP A 118 -17.68 -6.25 13.47
N LEU A 119 -17.01 -5.18 13.02
CA LEU A 119 -15.90 -5.28 12.08
C LEU A 119 -14.76 -6.07 12.73
N ASP A 120 -14.77 -7.39 12.50
CA ASP A 120 -13.67 -8.25 12.84
C ASP A 120 -12.44 -7.84 12.00
N PHE A 121 -11.32 -7.62 12.68
CA PHE A 121 -10.03 -7.32 12.08
C PHE A 121 -9.54 -8.40 11.13
N GLU A 122 -10.14 -9.60 11.13
CA GLU A 122 -9.80 -10.68 10.22
C GLU A 122 -10.60 -10.65 8.91
N SER A 123 -11.68 -9.87 8.81
CA SER A 123 -12.57 -9.82 7.64
C SER A 123 -12.48 -8.52 6.85
N VAL A 124 -13.13 -8.48 5.68
CA VAL A 124 -13.23 -7.29 4.82
C VAL A 124 -14.68 -7.02 4.46
N ASP A 125 -15.13 -5.79 4.69
CA ASP A 125 -16.45 -5.34 4.26
C ASP A 125 -16.53 -5.30 2.72
N PRO A 126 -17.56 -5.89 2.08
CA PRO A 126 -17.76 -5.85 0.64
C PRO A 126 -17.72 -4.44 0.04
N ASP A 127 -18.24 -3.43 0.76
CA ASP A 127 -18.31 -2.05 0.25
C ASP A 127 -16.90 -1.43 0.16
N CYS A 128 -15.96 -1.92 0.97
CA CYS A 128 -14.55 -1.54 0.87
C CYS A 128 -13.89 -2.13 -0.38
N MET A 129 -14.30 -3.34 -0.77
CA MET A 129 -13.77 -4.00 -1.97
C MET A 129 -14.18 -3.26 -3.25
N VAL A 130 -15.36 -2.62 -3.26
CA VAL A 130 -15.79 -1.78 -4.39
C VAL A 130 -14.83 -0.61 -4.61
N ASN A 131 -14.52 0.15 -3.54
CA ASN A 131 -13.55 1.24 -3.60
C ASN A 131 -12.15 0.73 -3.95
N LEU A 132 -11.69 -0.34 -3.31
CA LEU A 132 -10.39 -0.94 -3.58
C LEU A 132 -10.23 -1.26 -5.08
N ASN A 133 -11.21 -1.96 -5.66
CA ASN A 133 -11.17 -2.34 -7.07
C ASN A 133 -11.16 -1.11 -7.99
N ALA A 134 -11.94 -0.08 -7.66
CA ALA A 134 -11.96 1.17 -8.41
C ALA A 134 -10.60 1.90 -8.35
N ILE A 135 -9.98 1.97 -7.16
CA ILE A 135 -8.66 2.57 -6.94
C ILE A 135 -7.60 1.80 -7.74
N LEU A 136 -7.58 0.47 -7.66
CA LEU A 136 -6.65 -0.38 -8.42
C LEU A 136 -6.79 -0.14 -9.92
N ASN A 137 -8.02 -0.07 -10.44
CA ASN A 137 -8.28 0.22 -11.85
C ASN A 137 -7.85 1.64 -12.24
N ALA A 138 -8.02 2.62 -11.35
CA ALA A 138 -7.58 3.99 -11.60
C ALA A 138 -6.05 4.10 -11.70
N TYR A 139 -5.32 3.36 -10.85
CA TYR A 139 -3.86 3.25 -10.95
C TYR A 139 -3.43 2.56 -12.25
N ARG A 140 -4.02 1.40 -12.58
CA ARG A 140 -3.69 0.64 -13.80
C ARG A 140 -3.95 1.43 -15.08
N SER A 141 -5.00 2.27 -15.10
CA SER A 141 -5.34 3.12 -16.25
C SER A 141 -4.58 4.45 -16.30
N GLY A 142 -3.74 4.74 -15.29
CA GLY A 142 -3.01 6.00 -15.20
C GLY A 142 -3.86 7.22 -14.81
N ASN A 143 -5.14 7.01 -14.48
CA ASN A 143 -6.05 8.04 -13.99
C ASN A 143 -5.75 8.46 -12.54
N LEU A 144 -5.04 7.62 -11.79
CA LEU A 144 -4.51 7.92 -10.47
C LEU A 144 -3.00 7.71 -10.46
N ARG A 145 -2.27 8.62 -9.81
CA ARG A 145 -0.80 8.58 -9.67
C ARG A 145 -0.43 8.62 -8.21
N VAL A 146 0.74 8.08 -7.88
CA VAL A 146 1.31 8.22 -6.53
C VAL A 146 2.01 9.56 -6.45
N VAL A 147 1.42 10.51 -5.71
CA VAL A 147 2.00 11.83 -5.48
C VAL A 147 2.16 12.06 -3.98
N ALA A 148 3.36 12.48 -3.58
CA ALA A 148 3.68 12.70 -2.17
C ALA A 148 2.87 13.87 -1.59
N GLY A 149 2.21 13.63 -0.45
CA GLY A 149 1.41 14.64 0.22
C GLY A 149 0.04 14.89 -0.41
N GLU A 150 -0.37 14.11 -1.41
CA GLU A 150 -1.73 14.15 -1.96
C GLU A 150 -2.55 12.94 -1.52
N ALA A 151 -3.86 13.13 -1.49
CA ALA A 151 -4.81 12.07 -1.25
C ALA A 151 -6.11 12.29 -2.05
N SER A 152 -6.86 11.21 -2.19
CA SER A 152 -8.16 11.18 -2.86
C SER A 152 -9.18 10.50 -1.97
N VAL A 153 -10.46 10.84 -2.13
CA VAL A 153 -11.57 10.19 -1.42
C VAL A 153 -12.45 9.49 -2.43
N TRP A 154 -12.76 8.23 -2.14
CA TRP A 154 -13.55 7.34 -2.95
C TRP A 154 -14.82 6.93 -2.19
N PHE A 155 -15.93 6.81 -2.90
CA PHE A 155 -17.20 6.35 -2.34
C PHE A 155 -17.93 5.49 -3.37
N ALA A 156 -18.32 4.27 -2.97
CA ALA A 156 -19.01 3.31 -3.85
C ALA A 156 -18.32 3.10 -5.21
N GLY A 157 -16.99 3.15 -5.25
CA GLY A 157 -16.19 3.01 -6.47
C GLY A 157 -16.00 4.30 -7.28
N HIS A 158 -16.53 5.43 -6.81
CA HIS A 158 -16.38 6.72 -7.47
C HIS A 158 -15.35 7.61 -6.76
N LEU A 159 -14.47 8.25 -7.52
CA LEU A 159 -13.62 9.33 -7.02
C LEU A 159 -14.51 10.56 -6.76
N VAL A 160 -14.70 10.91 -5.48
CA VAL A 160 -15.58 12.01 -5.05
C VAL A 160 -14.83 13.27 -4.65
N ILE A 161 -13.56 13.15 -4.22
CA ILE A 161 -12.67 14.28 -3.90
C ILE A 161 -11.24 13.95 -4.33
N GLY A 162 -10.54 14.93 -4.90
CA GLY A 162 -9.11 14.83 -5.21
C GLY A 162 -8.79 14.17 -6.56
N PRO A 163 -7.52 13.81 -6.81
CA PRO A 163 -6.37 13.97 -5.91
C PRO A 163 -6.09 15.43 -5.55
N LEU A 164 -5.80 15.71 -4.28
CA LEU A 164 -5.44 17.06 -3.82
C LEU A 164 -4.52 17.01 -2.59
N PRO A 165 -3.77 18.09 -2.28
CA PRO A 165 -2.88 18.15 -1.13
C PRO A 165 -3.57 17.82 0.20
N ASN A 166 -2.93 17.03 1.07
CA ASN A 166 -3.47 16.56 2.34
C ASN A 166 -3.98 17.69 3.25
N ASN A 167 -3.33 18.86 3.22
CA ASN A 167 -3.74 20.02 4.03
C ASN A 167 -5.05 20.68 3.55
N LYS A 168 -5.57 20.28 2.39
CA LYS A 168 -6.85 20.72 1.84
C LYS A 168 -7.96 19.67 2.03
N LEU A 169 -7.65 18.49 2.59
CA LEU A 169 -8.66 17.51 2.97
C LEU A 169 -9.14 17.77 4.38
N SER A 170 -10.44 18.02 4.52
CA SER A 170 -11.11 18.16 5.81
C SER A 170 -11.96 16.93 6.09
N ASN A 171 -11.62 16.18 7.14
CA ASN A 171 -12.43 15.03 7.56
C ASN A 171 -13.88 15.44 7.86
N TYR A 172 -14.07 16.62 8.44
CA TYR A 172 -15.40 17.17 8.72
C TYR A 172 -16.22 17.33 7.44
N GLU A 173 -15.64 17.92 6.38
CA GLU A 173 -16.34 18.09 5.10
C GLU A 173 -16.68 16.75 4.43
N ILE A 174 -15.75 15.78 4.49
CA ILE A 174 -15.97 14.44 3.95
C ILE A 174 -17.16 13.78 4.64
N ILE A 175 -17.15 13.80 5.96
CA ILE A 175 -18.19 13.23 6.82
C ILE A 175 -19.56 13.84 6.50
N HIS A 176 -19.64 15.16 6.29
CA HIS A 176 -20.90 15.84 5.93
C HIS A 176 -21.40 15.55 4.51
N LYS A 177 -20.53 15.13 3.60
CA LYS A 177 -20.91 14.79 2.21
C LYS A 177 -21.36 13.33 2.03
N VAL A 178 -21.14 12.46 3.03
CA VAL A 178 -21.48 11.03 2.91
C VAL A 178 -22.96 10.81 2.62
N SER A 179 -23.87 11.58 3.25
CA SER A 179 -25.31 11.46 2.99
C SER A 179 -25.67 11.79 1.54
N GLU A 180 -25.11 12.87 1.00
CA GLU A 180 -25.27 13.27 -0.41
C GLU A 180 -24.72 12.19 -1.36
N TRP A 181 -23.53 11.65 -1.06
CA TRP A 181 -22.94 10.58 -1.86
C TRP A 181 -23.76 9.31 -1.81
N ARG A 182 -24.35 8.99 -0.66
CA ARG A 182 -25.22 7.82 -0.52
C ARG A 182 -26.52 7.97 -1.32
N GLU A 183 -27.10 9.16 -1.32
CA GLU A 183 -28.27 9.47 -2.16
C GLU A 183 -27.92 9.34 -3.65
N LYS A 184 -26.73 9.81 -4.06
CA LYS A 184 -26.31 9.85 -5.45
C LYS A 184 -25.81 8.51 -6.01
N TYR A 185 -24.99 7.79 -5.24
CA TYR A 185 -24.27 6.60 -5.70
C TYR A 185 -24.77 5.30 -5.05
N GLY A 186 -25.69 5.40 -4.10
CA GLY A 186 -26.22 4.25 -3.35
C GLY A 186 -25.37 3.91 -2.11
N PRO A 187 -25.57 2.70 -1.53
CA PRO A 187 -24.84 2.29 -0.34
C PRO A 187 -23.34 2.22 -0.61
N GLY A 188 -22.53 2.65 0.36
CA GLY A 188 -21.08 2.65 0.23
C GLY A 188 -20.40 3.24 1.46
N ARG A 189 -19.08 3.08 1.50
CA ARG A 189 -18.21 3.68 2.52
C ARG A 189 -17.27 4.68 1.89
N ALA A 190 -16.96 5.75 2.62
CA ALA A 190 -15.90 6.67 2.23
C ALA A 190 -14.54 6.02 2.46
N TRP A 191 -13.64 6.13 1.48
CA TRP A 191 -12.27 5.64 1.51
C TRP A 191 -11.30 6.78 1.16
N GLU A 192 -10.43 7.18 2.08
CA GLU A 192 -9.29 8.05 1.81
C GLU A 192 -8.09 7.23 1.30
N GLU A 193 -7.76 7.40 0.03
CA GLU A 193 -6.57 6.83 -0.60
C GLU A 193 -5.42 7.84 -0.47
N ASN A 194 -4.47 7.53 0.42
CA ASN A 194 -3.33 8.38 0.76
C ASN A 194 -2.04 7.54 0.76
N PRO A 195 -1.33 7.45 -0.39
CA PRO A 195 -0.21 6.52 -0.54
C PRO A 195 0.98 6.85 0.37
N THR A 196 1.15 8.10 0.78
CA THR A 196 2.35 8.57 1.50
C THR A 196 2.17 8.76 3.01
N ALA A 197 0.97 8.53 3.55
CA ALA A 197 0.72 8.54 4.98
C ALA A 197 1.35 7.31 5.67
N ARG A 198 2.58 7.44 6.18
CA ARG A 198 3.38 6.37 6.84
C ARG A 198 2.63 5.55 7.90
N ARG A 199 1.70 6.16 8.64
CA ARG A 199 0.91 5.47 9.69
C ARG A 199 -0.24 4.63 9.12
N ARG A 200 -0.73 4.96 7.92
CA ARG A 200 -1.91 4.36 7.28
C ARG A 200 -1.61 3.19 6.34
N GLN A 201 -0.34 2.92 6.07
CA GLN A 201 0.06 1.80 5.20
C GLN A 201 -0.14 0.41 5.84
N ARG A 202 -0.33 0.31 7.17
CA ARG A 202 -0.36 -0.97 7.91
C ARG A 202 -1.74 -1.39 8.44
N LYS A 203 -2.78 -0.56 8.32
CA LYS A 203 -4.12 -0.81 8.89
C LYS A 203 -5.20 -0.29 7.94
N PHE A 204 -6.47 -0.69 8.15
CA PHE A 204 -7.73 -0.30 7.48
C PHE A 204 -8.03 1.22 7.37
N GLN A 205 -7.02 2.08 7.46
CA GLN A 205 -7.12 3.52 7.71
C GLN A 205 -7.45 4.37 6.48
N GLY A 206 -7.98 3.74 5.43
CA GLY A 206 -8.68 4.44 4.35
C GLY A 206 -10.15 4.65 4.67
N ILE A 207 -10.79 3.72 5.39
CA ILE A 207 -12.24 3.79 5.64
C ILE A 207 -12.52 4.91 6.63
N MET A 208 -13.29 5.91 6.20
CA MET A 208 -13.70 7.02 7.05
C MET A 208 -15.04 6.71 7.70
N PRO A 209 -15.22 7.04 9.00
CA PRO A 209 -16.50 6.86 9.67
C PRO A 209 -17.54 7.81 9.07
N ALA A 210 -18.78 7.35 8.86
CA ALA A 210 -19.89 8.23 8.49
C ALA A 210 -20.60 8.77 9.75
N VAL A 211 -21.27 9.93 9.68
CA VAL A 211 -21.99 10.53 10.83
C VAL A 211 -23.09 9.61 11.37
N ASP A 212 -23.71 8.84 10.47
CA ASP A 212 -24.80 7.91 10.78
C ASP A 212 -24.31 6.55 11.29
N ASP A 213 -23.00 6.28 11.20
CA ASP A 213 -22.37 5.20 11.95
C ASP A 213 -22.23 5.70 13.39
N ASN A 214 -23.10 5.27 14.31
CA ASN A 214 -23.15 5.68 15.73
C ASN A 214 -21.78 5.66 16.47
N TRP A 215 -20.97 6.71 16.31
CA TRP A 215 -19.66 6.88 16.95
C TRP A 215 -19.66 7.94 18.07
N THR A 216 -20.78 8.16 18.74
CA THR A 216 -20.89 9.07 19.90
C THR A 216 -20.09 8.64 21.14
N HIS A 217 -19.26 7.59 21.07
CA HIS A 217 -18.55 7.02 22.23
C HIS A 217 -17.02 6.94 22.14
N ILE A 218 -16.36 7.49 21.09
CA ILE A 218 -14.87 7.53 21.03
C ILE A 218 -14.29 8.94 21.18
N VAL A 219 -15.12 9.93 21.53
CA VAL A 219 -14.63 11.23 22.00
C VAL A 219 -15.09 11.45 23.44
N SER A 220 -14.47 10.69 24.34
CA SER A 220 -14.35 11.03 25.76
C SER A 220 -12.96 10.66 26.24
#